data_AF-A0A7C5RL28-F1
#
_entry.id   AF-A0A7C5RL28-F1
#
_cell.length_a   1.000
_cell.length_b   1.000
_cell.length_c   1.000
_cell.angle_alpha   90.00
_cell.angle_beta   90.00
_cell.angle_gamma   90.00
#
_symmetry.space_group_name_H-M   'P 1'
#
loop_
_entity.id
_entity.type
_entity.pdbx_description
1 polymer ?
#
loop_
_entity_poly.entity_id
_entity_poly.type
_entity_poly.pdbx_seq_one_letter_code
_entity_poly.pdbx_strand_id
1 'polypeptide(L)'
;MCSESFTYEGLMEEYISDKLGINLQDIVKMNIKGKMLITTKSEVKTIPLAEVKQYVRRSCGFCQDFSSELADISAGGLGLESWTFIIIRTKEGEEFFSVAEKSGALEVKPLEGNESALNLLVKLSAKKHKQLSN
;
A
#
# COMPACT_ATOMS: atom_id res chain seq x y z
N MET A 1 -5.59 -1.19 -1.94
CA MET A 1 -4.97 0.07 -2.42
C MET A 1 -3.56 -0.23 -2.92
N CYS A 2 -3.16 0.32 -4.06
CA CYS A 2 -1.84 0.08 -4.65
C CYS A 2 -1.37 1.29 -5.47
N SER A 3 -0.15 1.77 -5.22
CA SER A 3 0.48 2.76 -6.10
C SER A 3 1.20 2.08 -7.26
N GLU A 4 2.11 1.16 -6.93
CA GLU A 4 3.05 0.54 -7.84
C GLU A 4 3.43 -0.85 -7.28
N SER A 5 3.96 -1.70 -8.14
CA SER A 5 4.54 -2.99 -7.76
C SER A 5 5.91 -3.13 -8.41
N PHE A 6 6.79 -3.88 -7.77
CA PHE A 6 8.18 -4.02 -8.19
C PHE A 6 8.43 -5.41 -8.79
N THR A 7 9.48 -5.53 -9.60
CA THR A 7 10.00 -6.84 -10.03
C THR A 7 10.72 -7.51 -8.86
N TYR A 8 10.70 -8.84 -8.80
CA TYR A 8 11.38 -9.56 -7.72
C TYR A 8 12.90 -9.44 -7.92
N GLU A 9 13.34 -9.66 -9.16
CA GLU A 9 14.72 -9.61 -9.60
C GLU A 9 15.33 -8.22 -9.34
N GLY A 10 14.63 -7.14 -9.70
CA GLY A 10 15.14 -5.78 -9.51
C GLY A 10 15.14 -5.31 -8.07
N LEU A 11 14.02 -5.47 -7.35
CA LEU A 11 13.93 -4.96 -5.97
C LEU A 11 14.63 -5.90 -4.97
N MET A 12 14.28 -7.19 -5.01
CA MET A 12 14.70 -8.13 -3.97
C MET A 12 16.12 -8.63 -4.22
N GLU A 13 16.43 -9.09 -5.43
CA GLU A 13 17.75 -9.65 -5.73
C GLU A 13 18.78 -8.53 -5.94
N GLU A 14 18.62 -7.71 -6.97
CA GLU A 14 19.63 -6.70 -7.34
C GLU A 14 19.80 -5.61 -6.26
N TYR A 15 18.71 -4.99 -5.82
CA TYR A 15 18.82 -3.85 -4.91
C TYR A 15 18.99 -4.27 -3.44
N ILE A 16 18.12 -5.14 -2.92
CA ILE A 16 18.13 -5.46 -1.48
C ILE A 16 19.26 -6.46 -1.15
N SER A 17 19.38 -7.56 -1.89
CA SER A 17 20.43 -8.55 -1.65
C SER A 17 21.79 -8.04 -2.12
N ASP A 18 21.95 -7.77 -3.41
CA ASP A 18 23.29 -7.54 -3.97
C ASP A 18 23.85 -6.16 -3.62
N LYS A 19 23.05 -5.10 -3.75
CA LYS A 19 23.51 -3.73 -3.48
C LYS A 19 23.53 -3.38 -2.00
N LEU A 20 22.50 -3.75 -1.24
CA LEU A 20 22.41 -3.40 0.18
C LEU A 20 22.99 -4.47 1.13
N GLY A 21 23.34 -5.66 0.61
CA GLY A 21 23.91 -6.76 1.38
C GLY A 21 22.93 -7.39 2.38
N ILE A 22 21.62 -7.19 2.21
CA ILE A 22 20.62 -7.71 3.14
C ILE A 22 20.24 -9.12 2.71
N ASN A 23 20.45 -10.10 3.59
CA ASN A 23 19.92 -11.44 3.40
C ASN A 23 18.38 -11.39 3.44
N LEU A 24 17.74 -11.82 2.34
CA LEU A 24 16.29 -11.80 2.20
C LEU A 24 15.57 -12.65 3.26
N GLN A 25 16.22 -13.69 3.79
CA GLN A 25 15.69 -14.57 4.84
C GLN A 25 15.63 -13.90 6.22
N ASP A 26 16.30 -12.76 6.38
CA ASP A 26 16.26 -12.00 7.63
C ASP A 26 15.20 -10.90 7.64
N ILE A 27 14.54 -10.65 6.50
CA ILE A 27 13.47 -9.66 6.38
C ILE A 27 12.20 -10.19 7.04
N VAL A 28 11.72 -9.50 8.06
CA VAL A 28 10.48 -9.85 8.79
C VAL A 28 9.30 -8.98 8.37
N LYS A 29 9.56 -7.79 7.81
CA LYS A 29 8.52 -6.88 7.34
C LYS A 29 9.06 -5.91 6.30
N MET A 30 8.26 -5.64 5.29
CA MET A 30 8.47 -4.52 4.37
C MET A 30 7.25 -3.59 4.40
N ASN A 31 7.48 -2.29 4.28
CA ASN A 31 6.41 -1.30 4.24
C ASN A 31 6.79 -0.09 3.38
N ILE A 32 5.78 0.62 2.84
CA ILE A 32 5.99 1.86 2.09
C ILE A 32 5.15 2.97 2.74
N LYS A 33 5.83 3.93 3.37
CA LYS A 33 5.23 5.13 3.98
C LYS A 33 6.03 6.37 3.61
N GLY A 34 5.88 6.84 2.37
CA GLY A 34 6.70 7.91 1.77
C GLY A 34 8.16 7.51 1.48
N LYS A 35 8.66 6.50 2.17
CA LYS A 35 9.93 5.80 2.02
C LYS A 35 9.69 4.30 2.12
N MET A 36 10.57 3.49 1.54
CA MET A 36 10.55 2.05 1.74
C MET A 36 11.24 1.73 3.07
N LEU A 37 10.60 0.88 3.86
CA LEU A 37 11.06 0.42 5.16
C LEU A 37 11.26 -1.08 5.08
N ILE A 38 12.47 -1.55 5.38
CA ILE A 38 12.79 -2.97 5.48
C ILE A 38 13.16 -3.24 6.93
N THR A 39 12.34 -4.00 7.62
CA THR A 39 12.63 -4.49 8.98
C THR A 39 13.24 -5.88 8.86
N THR A 40 14.45 -6.02 9.34
CA THR A 40 15.11 -7.32 9.54
C THR A 40 14.95 -7.76 10.99
N LYS A 41 15.48 -8.94 11.34
CA LYS A 41 15.56 -9.39 12.74
C LYS A 41 16.40 -8.47 13.64
N SER A 42 17.31 -7.68 13.07
CA SER A 42 18.26 -6.85 13.82
C SER A 42 18.01 -5.35 13.72
N GLU A 43 17.46 -4.86 12.61
CA GLU A 43 17.36 -3.42 12.35
C GLU A 43 16.20 -3.03 11.41
N VAL A 44 15.98 -1.72 11.27
CA VAL A 44 15.08 -1.15 10.27
C VAL A 44 15.87 -0.26 9.32
N LYS A 45 15.98 -0.68 8.06
CA LYS A 45 16.59 0.11 6.99
C LYS A 45 15.55 0.98 6.30
N THR A 46 15.87 2.26 6.16
CA THR A 46 15.03 3.24 5.45
C THR A 46 15.63 3.55 4.09
N ILE A 47 14.85 3.37 3.03
CA ILE A 47 15.27 3.55 1.65
C ILE A 47 14.40 4.63 0.97
N PRO A 48 15.02 5.66 0.37
CA PRO A 48 14.29 6.63 -0.46
C PRO A 48 13.59 5.94 -1.63
N LEU A 49 12.31 6.29 -1.89
CA LEU A 49 11.57 5.68 -3.00
C LEU A 49 12.19 5.95 -4.37
N ALA A 50 12.91 7.06 -4.52
CA ALA A 50 13.61 7.39 -5.76
C ALA A 50 14.64 6.34 -6.18
N GLU A 51 15.28 5.66 -5.22
CA GLU A 51 16.30 4.65 -5.52
C GLU A 51 15.69 3.34 -6.05
N VAL A 52 14.49 3.00 -5.59
CA VAL A 52 13.81 1.74 -5.94
C VAL A 52 12.84 1.89 -7.10
N LYS A 53 12.50 3.13 -7.50
CA LYS A 53 11.55 3.42 -8.58
C LYS A 53 11.94 2.81 -9.93
N GLN A 54 13.24 2.65 -10.19
CA GLN A 54 13.72 2.01 -11.42
C GLN A 54 13.31 0.54 -11.52
N TYR A 55 12.98 -0.12 -10.40
CA TYR A 55 12.57 -1.53 -10.35
C TYR A 55 11.04 -1.72 -10.40
N VAL A 56 10.27 -0.63 -10.57
CA VAL A 56 8.81 -0.68 -10.73
C VAL A 56 8.47 -1.42 -12.02
N ARG A 57 7.47 -2.31 -11.95
CA ARG A 57 6.93 -3.01 -13.13
C ARG A 57 6.41 -1.98 -14.13
N ARG A 58 6.85 -2.09 -15.38
CA ARG A 58 6.43 -1.20 -16.47
C ARG A 58 4.91 -1.08 -16.61
N SER A 59 4.17 -2.15 -16.37
CA SER A 59 2.70 -2.17 -16.42
C SER A 59 2.06 -1.20 -15.42
N CYS A 60 2.69 -0.92 -14.29
CA CYS A 60 2.17 0.03 -13.30
C CYS A 60 2.07 1.46 -13.84
N GLY A 61 2.84 1.81 -14.88
CA GLY A 61 2.75 3.11 -15.56
C GLY A 61 1.45 3.32 -16.34
N PHE A 62 0.76 2.23 -16.69
CA PHE A 62 -0.53 2.29 -17.40
C PHE A 62 -1.74 2.11 -16.47
N CYS A 63 -1.51 1.68 -15.23
CA CYS A 63 -2.56 1.51 -14.25
C CYS A 63 -3.05 2.88 -13.76
N GLN A 64 -4.37 3.09 -13.76
CA GLN A 64 -5.02 4.32 -13.31
C GLN A 64 -5.73 4.18 -11.96
N ASP A 65 -5.88 2.96 -11.45
CA ASP A 65 -6.59 2.71 -10.20
C ASP A 65 -5.64 2.59 -9.01
N PHE A 66 -5.77 3.49 -8.04
CA PHE A 66 -5.07 3.44 -6.77
C PHE A 66 -5.88 2.73 -5.68
N SER A 67 -7.19 2.97 -5.67
CA SER A 67 -8.05 2.69 -4.53
C SER A 67 -8.81 1.37 -4.64
N SER A 68 -8.60 0.60 -5.73
CA SER A 68 -9.33 -0.62 -6.04
C SER A 68 -10.82 -0.32 -6.24
N GLU A 69 -11.12 0.56 -7.20
CA GLU A 69 -12.43 1.18 -7.42
C GLU A 69 -13.54 0.20 -7.76
N LEU A 70 -13.19 -0.98 -8.28
CA LEU A 70 -14.12 -2.03 -8.70
C LEU A 70 -14.31 -3.16 -7.67
N ALA A 71 -13.71 -3.05 -6.47
CA ALA A 71 -13.85 -4.06 -5.42
C ALA A 71 -15.12 -3.85 -4.58
N ASP A 72 -15.67 -4.91 -3.99
CA ASP A 72 -16.75 -4.79 -2.99
C ASP A 72 -16.31 -4.00 -1.76
N ILE A 73 -15.10 -4.32 -1.28
CA ILE A 73 -14.41 -3.67 -0.17
C ILE A 73 -12.98 -3.38 -0.60
N SER A 74 -12.54 -2.13 -0.47
CA SER A 74 -11.14 -1.74 -0.66
C SER A 74 -10.46 -1.52 0.68
N ALA A 75 -9.24 -2.07 0.82
CA ALA A 75 -8.44 -1.97 2.04
C ALA A 75 -7.03 -1.42 1.75
N GLY A 76 -6.46 -0.66 2.69
CA GLY A 76 -5.04 -0.26 2.63
C GLY A 76 -4.58 0.53 3.85
N GLY A 77 -3.27 0.48 4.17
CA GLY A 77 -2.69 1.16 5.34
C GLY A 77 -2.39 2.66 5.12
N LEU A 78 -3.07 3.32 4.19
CA LEU A 78 -2.75 4.70 3.80
C LEU A 78 -3.13 5.70 4.90
N GLY A 79 -2.19 6.57 5.27
CA GLY A 79 -2.46 7.69 6.17
C GLY A 79 -2.78 7.30 7.62
N LEU A 80 -2.68 6.01 7.95
CA LEU A 80 -3.03 5.47 9.25
C LEU A 80 -1.85 4.66 9.83
N GLU A 81 -1.71 4.71 11.15
CA GLU A 81 -0.74 3.91 11.90
C GLU A 81 -1.45 2.74 12.56
N SER A 82 -1.02 1.51 12.29
CA SER A 82 -1.59 0.27 12.83
C SER A 82 -3.09 0.02 12.52
N TRP A 83 -3.69 0.84 11.67
CA TRP A 83 -5.07 0.71 11.20
C TRP A 83 -5.12 0.51 9.69
N THR A 84 -6.16 -0.18 9.22
CA THR A 84 -6.45 -0.35 7.80
C THR A 84 -7.58 0.59 7.41
N PHE A 85 -7.34 1.41 6.40
CA PHE A 85 -8.37 2.24 5.76
C PHE A 85 -9.29 1.33 4.95
N ILE A 86 -10.59 1.38 5.21
CA ILE A 86 -11.61 0.61 4.50
C ILE A 86 -12.52 1.54 3.69
N ILE A 87 -12.84 1.15 2.46
CA ILE A 87 -13.88 1.75 1.63
C ILE A 87 -14.86 0.64 1.27
N ILE A 88 -16.12 0.78 1.68
CA ILE A 88 -17.22 -0.13 1.29
C ILE A 88 -17.85 0.45 0.03
N ARG A 89 -18.02 -0.35 -1.03
CA ARG A 89 -18.46 0.14 -2.34
C ARG A 89 -19.78 -0.46 -2.81
N THR A 90 -19.97 -1.76 -2.60
CA THR A 90 -21.14 -2.51 -3.05
C THR A 90 -22.01 -2.94 -1.88
N LYS A 91 -23.24 -3.38 -2.19
CA LYS A 91 -24.17 -3.88 -1.17
C LYS A 91 -23.63 -5.17 -0.54
N GLU A 92 -23.07 -6.04 -1.36
CA GLU A 92 -22.44 -7.29 -0.96
C GLU A 92 -21.25 -7.02 -0.02
N GLY A 93 -20.45 -5.98 -0.32
CA GLY A 93 -19.38 -5.52 0.56
C GLY A 93 -19.89 -5.00 1.91
N GLU A 94 -20.98 -4.23 1.90
CA GLU A 94 -21.61 -3.70 3.11
C GLU A 94 -22.17 -4.82 4.00
N GLU A 95 -22.89 -5.77 3.41
CA GLU A 95 -23.43 -6.94 4.12
C GLU A 95 -22.32 -7.77 4.76
N PHE A 96 -21.27 -8.10 3.99
CA PHE A 96 -20.14 -8.88 4.49
C PHE A 96 -19.39 -8.15 5.60
N PHE A 97 -19.11 -6.86 5.43
CA PHE A 97 -18.42 -6.05 6.44
C PHE A 97 -19.24 -5.95 7.74
N SER A 98 -20.56 -5.72 7.62
CA SER A 98 -21.45 -5.64 8.79
C SER A 98 -21.50 -6.95 9.58
N VAL A 99 -21.50 -8.10 8.91
CA VAL A 99 -21.42 -9.41 9.58
C VAL A 99 -20.09 -9.56 10.32
N ALA A 100 -18.97 -9.21 9.68
CA ALA A 100 -17.66 -9.28 10.30
C ALA A 100 -17.55 -8.37 11.54
N GLU A 101 -18.03 -7.14 11.45
CA GLU A 101 -18.09 -6.20 12.59
C GLU A 101 -18.97 -6.74 13.72
N LYS A 102 -20.21 -7.16 13.43
CA LYS A 102 -21.15 -7.68 14.44
C LYS A 102 -20.66 -8.96 15.12
N SER A 103 -19.89 -9.79 14.41
CA SER A 103 -19.29 -11.01 14.96
C SER A 103 -18.12 -10.73 15.92
N GLY A 104 -17.62 -9.49 15.99
CA GLY A 104 -16.45 -9.12 16.77
C GLY A 104 -15.12 -9.51 16.11
N ALA A 105 -15.13 -9.88 14.82
CA ALA A 105 -13.92 -10.20 14.07
C ALA A 105 -13.06 -8.97 13.75
N LEU A 106 -13.65 -7.77 13.81
CA LEU A 106 -12.99 -6.50 13.50
C LEU A 106 -13.28 -5.47 14.61
N GLU A 107 -12.24 -4.71 14.99
CA GLU A 107 -12.42 -3.42 15.67
C GLU A 107 -12.63 -2.36 14.58
N VAL A 108 -13.71 -1.59 14.66
CA VAL A 108 -14.07 -0.58 13.65
C VAL A 108 -14.10 0.79 14.30
N LYS A 109 -13.52 1.78 13.61
CA LYS A 109 -13.56 3.19 14.00
C LYS A 109 -14.01 4.03 12.81
N PRO A 110 -14.98 4.94 12.99
CA PRO A 110 -15.28 5.94 11.97
C PRO A 110 -14.03 6.74 11.61
N LEU A 111 -13.95 7.18 10.35
CA LEU A 111 -12.84 8.03 9.88
C LEU A 111 -12.95 9.48 10.38
N GLU A 112 -13.98 9.79 11.19
CA GLU A 112 -14.19 11.09 11.82
C GLU A 112 -12.90 11.58 12.52
N GLY A 113 -12.47 12.80 12.21
CA GLY A 113 -11.22 13.38 12.72
C GLY A 113 -9.94 13.00 11.95
N ASN A 114 -10.00 12.14 10.93
CA ASN A 114 -8.85 11.76 10.08
C ASN A 114 -8.93 12.33 8.65
N GLU A 115 -9.25 13.62 8.52
CA GLU A 115 -9.32 14.31 7.23
C GLU A 115 -8.03 14.18 6.41
N SER A 116 -6.88 14.09 7.07
CA SER A 116 -5.57 13.93 6.43
C SER A 116 -5.46 12.62 5.64
N ALA A 117 -5.98 11.50 6.18
CA ALA A 117 -5.95 10.19 5.51
C ALA A 117 -6.87 10.18 4.28
N LEU A 118 -8.08 10.76 4.41
CA LEU A 118 -9.02 10.91 3.30
C LEU A 118 -8.45 11.82 2.20
N ASN A 119 -7.88 12.97 2.57
CA ASN A 119 -7.24 13.89 1.63
C ASN A 119 -6.06 13.22 0.90
N LEU A 120 -5.29 12.39 1.61
CA LEU A 120 -4.20 11.64 1.01
C LEU A 120 -4.72 10.59 0.02
N LEU A 121 -5.80 9.87 0.35
CA LEU A 121 -6.47 8.93 -0.56
C LEU A 121 -6.89 9.64 -1.85
N VAL A 122 -7.63 10.74 -1.74
CA VAL A 122 -8.10 11.54 -2.90
C VAL A 122 -6.93 12.01 -3.76
N LYS A 123 -5.87 12.54 -3.12
CA LYS A 123 -4.67 13.02 -3.81
C LYS A 123 -3.96 11.89 -4.58
N LEU A 124 -3.79 10.72 -3.96
CA LEU A 124 -3.10 9.60 -4.60
C LEU A 124 -3.93 8.96 -5.72
N SER A 125 -5.26 8.83 -5.54
CA SER A 125 -6.16 8.40 -6.62
C SER A 125 -6.10 9.35 -7.81
N ALA A 126 -6.23 10.67 -7.57
CA ALA A 126 -6.14 11.67 -8.63
C ALA A 126 -4.78 11.65 -9.36
N LYS A 127 -3.69 11.40 -8.63
CA LYS A 127 -2.35 11.25 -9.23
C LYS A 127 -2.26 10.00 -10.10
N LYS A 128 -2.81 8.87 -9.63
CA LYS A 128 -2.78 7.60 -10.35
C LYS A 128 -3.59 7.67 -11.65
N HIS A 129 -4.77 8.28 -11.61
CA HIS A 129 -5.61 8.51 -12.80
C HIS A 129 -4.90 9.30 -13.91
N LYS A 130 -4.11 10.31 -13.52
CA LYS A 130 -3.34 11.16 -14.45
C LYS A 130 -2.09 10.50 -15.03
N GLN A 131 -1.75 9.27 -14.63
CA GLN A 131 -0.47 8.64 -15.00
C GLN A 131 -0.39 8.27 -16.51
N LEU A 132 -1.52 8.22 -17.22
CA LEU A 132 -1.57 8.06 -18.69
C LEU A 132 -1.34 9.36 -19.48
N SER A 133 -1.14 10.51 -18.82
CA SER A 133 -0.90 11.79 -19.48
C SER A 133 0.59 12.02 -19.73
N ASN A 134 1.25 11.23 -20.59
CA ASN A 134 2.53 11.55 -21.24
C ASN A 134 2.77 10.64 -22.44
#